data_AF-A0A5E7ZVE5-F1
#
_entry.id   AF-A0A5E7ZVE5-F1
#
_cell.length_a   1.000
_cell.length_b   1.000
_cell.length_c   1.000
_cell.angle_alpha   90.00
_cell.angle_beta   90.00
_cell.angle_gamma   90.00
#
_symmetry.space_group_name_H-M   'P 1'
#
loop_
_entity.id
_entity.type
_entity.pdbx_description
1 polymer ?
#
loop_
_entity_poly.entity_id
_entity_poly.type
_entity_poly.pdbx_seq_one_letter_code
_entity_poly.pdbx_strand_id
1 'polypeptide(L)'
;MKAVKYFFSAACYLLLSSAIAQPKSFELSNPDAIMLNDQALVTLTGGYWRVFEDATENKGHTLPSPMNVSLSYYPNGKFFYNGSFGSWKVIDDKYIEHTFDDTADQDKLNFGGIFSLTELSSTSLTLTKLLTTTHDMKRTLQAKSSTVLTKSRQLGNGLPYMYEGKLDQETVDSLSTMSAEELFNAGFTLSGNSIHIFSTDSIYVIRLKAK
;
A
#
# COMPACT_ATOMS: atom_id res chain seq x y z
N MET A 1 -64.69 -15.88 -10.59
CA MET A 1 -63.38 -15.64 -11.25
C MET A 1 -62.65 -14.45 -10.62
N LYS A 2 -61.96 -14.61 -9.48
CA LYS A 2 -61.03 -13.59 -8.92
C LYS A 2 -60.06 -14.26 -7.93
N ALA A 3 -59.13 -15.09 -8.41
CA ALA A 3 -58.09 -15.66 -7.53
C ALA A 3 -56.77 -16.02 -8.23
N VAL A 4 -56.58 -15.68 -9.51
CA VAL A 4 -55.42 -16.15 -10.29
C VAL A 4 -54.41 -15.04 -10.64
N LYS A 5 -54.66 -13.78 -10.23
CA LYS A 5 -53.77 -12.65 -10.60
C LYS A 5 -52.69 -12.28 -9.58
N TYR A 6 -52.74 -12.79 -8.34
CA TYR A 6 -51.80 -12.38 -7.30
C TYR A 6 -50.65 -13.36 -7.03
N PHE A 7 -50.75 -14.61 -7.48
CA PHE A 7 -49.68 -15.59 -7.29
C PHE A 7 -48.48 -15.38 -8.23
N PHE A 8 -48.70 -14.83 -9.43
CA PHE A 8 -47.61 -14.57 -10.37
C PHE A 8 -46.76 -13.34 -10.00
N SER A 9 -47.30 -12.40 -9.22
CA SER A 9 -46.56 -11.18 -8.83
C SER A 9 -45.65 -11.40 -7.63
N ALA A 10 -46.01 -12.30 -6.71
CA ALA A 10 -45.18 -12.59 -5.53
C ALA A 10 -43.97 -13.47 -5.88
N ALA A 11 -44.11 -14.40 -6.82
CA ALA A 11 -43.01 -15.23 -7.29
C ALA A 11 -41.94 -14.40 -8.04
N CYS A 12 -42.34 -13.40 -8.83
CA CYS A 12 -41.38 -12.49 -9.48
C CYS A 12 -40.68 -11.54 -8.51
N TYR A 13 -41.30 -11.14 -7.39
CA TYR A 13 -40.65 -10.31 -6.37
C TYR A 13 -39.64 -11.09 -5.51
N LEU A 14 -39.89 -12.38 -5.26
CA LEU A 14 -38.95 -13.26 -4.56
C LEU A 14 -37.77 -13.71 -5.45
N LEU A 15 -37.94 -13.72 -6.77
CA LEU A 15 -36.85 -14.04 -7.72
C LEU A 15 -35.95 -12.85 -8.08
N LEU A 16 -36.34 -11.62 -7.73
CA LEU A 16 -35.54 -10.41 -7.94
C LEU A 16 -34.76 -9.94 -6.70
N SER A 17 -35.03 -10.52 -5.52
CA SER A 17 -34.29 -10.22 -4.28
C SER A 17 -33.10 -11.15 -4.04
N SER A 18 -32.94 -12.18 -4.89
CA SER A 18 -31.76 -13.04 -4.90
C SER A 18 -30.81 -12.62 -6.03
N ALA A 19 -30.45 -11.33 -6.08
CA ALA A 19 -29.06 -11.01 -6.40
C ALA A 19 -28.25 -11.53 -5.20
N ILE A 20 -28.07 -12.85 -5.16
CA ILE A 20 -27.32 -13.56 -4.15
C ILE A 20 -25.94 -12.93 -4.25
N ALA A 21 -25.63 -12.02 -3.31
CA ALA A 21 -24.26 -11.71 -2.99
C ALA A 21 -23.66 -13.08 -2.68
N GLN A 22 -22.94 -13.66 -3.66
CA GLN A 22 -22.28 -14.92 -3.44
C GLN A 22 -21.44 -14.72 -2.18
N PRO A 23 -21.64 -15.53 -1.13
CA PRO A 23 -20.75 -15.47 0.00
C PRO A 23 -19.35 -15.74 -0.57
N LYS A 24 -18.51 -14.70 -0.62
CA LYS A 24 -17.10 -14.86 -0.93
C LYS A 24 -16.53 -15.62 0.25
N SER A 25 -16.51 -16.94 0.15
CA SER A 25 -15.77 -17.77 1.10
C SER A 25 -14.30 -17.56 0.78
N PHE A 26 -13.64 -16.75 1.60
CA PHE A 26 -12.20 -16.61 1.53
C PHE A 26 -11.60 -17.85 2.19
N GLU A 27 -10.85 -18.66 1.46
CA GLU A 27 -9.90 -19.57 2.13
C GLU A 27 -8.74 -18.71 2.63
N LEU A 28 -8.92 -18.18 3.83
CA LEU A 28 -7.88 -17.52 4.61
C LEU A 28 -6.92 -18.59 5.14
N SER A 29 -6.18 -19.23 4.23
CA SER A 29 -5.16 -20.23 4.57
C SER A 29 -3.82 -19.82 3.95
N ASN A 30 -3.12 -18.91 4.63
CA ASN A 30 -1.69 -18.78 4.43
C ASN A 30 -0.95 -19.28 5.68
N PRO A 31 -0.30 -20.46 5.65
CA PRO A 31 0.41 -21.00 6.81
C PRO A 31 1.59 -20.12 7.25
N ASP A 32 2.11 -19.28 6.35
CA ASP A 32 3.22 -18.38 6.63
C ASP A 32 2.76 -17.04 7.23
N ALA A 33 1.44 -16.85 7.41
CA ALA A 33 0.90 -15.62 7.99
C ALA A 33 1.27 -15.49 9.48
N ILE A 34 1.91 -14.38 9.83
CA ILE A 34 2.26 -14.05 11.21
C ILE A 34 1.04 -13.44 11.93
N MET A 35 1.00 -13.61 13.25
CA MET A 35 -0.01 -12.96 14.10
C MET A 35 0.27 -11.45 14.23
N LEU A 36 -0.78 -10.64 14.08
CA LEU A 36 -0.76 -9.19 14.21
C LEU A 36 -1.13 -8.75 15.63
N ASN A 37 -0.30 -9.13 16.60
CA ASN A 37 -0.43 -8.66 17.98
C ASN A 37 -0.04 -7.17 18.13
N ASP A 38 -0.24 -6.59 19.31
CA ASP A 38 0.04 -5.17 19.57
C ASP A 38 1.47 -4.75 19.18
N GLN A 39 2.47 -5.59 19.45
CA GLN A 39 3.86 -5.32 19.09
C GLN A 39 4.09 -5.32 17.57
N ALA A 40 3.45 -6.24 16.85
CA ALA A 40 3.46 -6.27 15.40
C ALA A 40 2.77 -5.01 14.84
N LEU A 41 1.62 -4.60 15.40
CA LEU A 41 0.93 -3.39 14.96
C LEU A 41 1.75 -2.11 15.22
N VAL A 42 2.42 -2.01 16.36
CA VAL A 42 3.38 -0.93 16.64
C VAL A 42 4.52 -0.91 15.63
N THR A 43 5.02 -2.08 15.24
CA THR A 43 6.11 -2.19 14.25
C THR A 43 5.62 -1.79 12.85
N LEU A 44 4.45 -2.30 12.44
CA LEU A 44 3.82 -2.03 11.16
C LEU A 44 3.50 -0.55 10.97
N THR A 45 2.85 0.05 11.96
CA THR A 45 2.47 1.47 11.97
C THR A 45 3.64 2.40 12.32
N GLY A 46 4.72 1.81 12.83
CA GLY A 46 5.99 2.47 13.02
C GLY A 46 6.86 2.51 11.77
N GLY A 47 6.56 1.76 10.71
CA GLY A 47 7.41 1.73 9.52
C GLY A 47 7.00 2.72 8.45
N TYR A 48 7.98 3.29 7.75
CA TYR A 48 7.77 3.89 6.43
C TYR A 48 8.34 2.94 5.38
N TRP A 49 7.45 2.26 4.66
CA TRP A 49 7.81 1.09 3.86
C TRP A 49 8.08 1.47 2.41
N ARG A 50 9.29 1.20 1.93
CA ARG A 50 9.68 1.28 0.52
C ARG A 50 9.44 -0.07 -0.12
N VAL A 51 8.49 -0.15 -1.05
CA VAL A 51 8.13 -1.42 -1.68
C VAL A 51 9.15 -1.74 -2.79
N PHE A 52 9.80 -2.88 -2.65
CA PHE A 52 10.60 -3.56 -3.65
C PHE A 52 9.68 -4.58 -4.31
N GLU A 53 9.43 -4.43 -5.59
CA GLU A 53 8.73 -5.48 -6.32
C GLU A 53 9.75 -6.55 -6.69
N ASP A 54 9.57 -7.74 -6.12
CA ASP A 54 10.25 -8.93 -6.59
C ASP A 54 9.18 -9.86 -7.21
N ALA A 55 9.31 -10.04 -8.52
CA ALA A 55 8.57 -10.95 -9.38
C ALA A 55 7.04 -11.10 -9.15
N THR A 56 6.20 -10.39 -9.92
CA THR A 56 4.92 -10.93 -10.42
C THR A 56 4.40 -10.16 -11.64
N GLU A 57 3.73 -10.86 -12.56
CA GLU A 57 3.38 -10.41 -13.92
C GLU A 57 2.55 -9.11 -13.93
N ASN A 58 3.05 -8.03 -14.54
CA ASN A 58 2.23 -6.82 -14.76
C ASN A 58 1.09 -7.12 -15.75
N LYS A 59 -0.16 -6.78 -15.40
CA LYS A 59 -1.23 -6.66 -16.41
C LYS A 59 -0.90 -5.46 -17.30
N GLY A 60 -1.06 -5.56 -18.62
CA GLY A 60 -0.70 -4.48 -19.56
C GLY A 60 -1.38 -3.11 -19.36
N HIS A 61 -2.35 -3.00 -18.44
CA HIS A 61 -3.07 -1.76 -18.10
C HIS A 61 -2.65 -1.16 -16.74
N THR A 62 -1.86 -1.88 -15.94
CA THR A 62 -1.30 -1.31 -14.71
C THR A 62 -0.17 -0.37 -15.10
N LEU A 63 -0.04 0.75 -14.38
CA LEU A 63 1.11 1.63 -14.60
C LEU A 63 2.39 0.79 -14.55
N PRO A 64 3.33 0.91 -15.51
CA PRO A 64 4.64 0.30 -15.37
C PRO A 64 5.21 0.79 -14.04
N SER A 65 5.35 -0.16 -13.11
CA SER A 65 5.64 0.11 -11.71
C SER A 65 6.89 0.98 -11.66
N PRO A 66 6.81 2.28 -11.33
CA PRO A 66 8.01 3.03 -11.14
C PRO A 66 8.68 2.40 -9.93
N MET A 67 9.96 2.04 -10.06
CA MET A 67 10.82 1.97 -8.89
C MET A 67 10.44 3.15 -8.01
N ASN A 68 10.02 2.89 -6.76
CA ASN A 68 9.75 3.88 -5.71
C ASN A 68 8.28 4.01 -5.27
N VAL A 69 7.63 2.88 -5.01
CA VAL A 69 6.35 2.84 -4.29
C VAL A 69 6.56 2.99 -2.78
N SER A 70 5.75 3.86 -2.18
CA SER A 70 5.73 4.17 -0.75
C SER A 70 4.48 3.58 -0.11
N LEU A 71 4.63 2.92 1.04
CA LEU A 71 3.54 2.34 1.82
C LEU A 71 3.64 2.76 3.29
N SER A 72 2.52 3.10 3.91
CA SER A 72 2.49 3.45 5.33
C SER A 72 1.15 3.12 5.95
N TYR A 73 1.21 2.65 7.20
CA TYR A 73 0.05 2.31 8.00
C TYR A 73 -0.06 3.27 9.17
N TYR A 74 -1.22 3.89 9.31
CA TYR A 74 -1.51 4.78 10.44
C TYR A 74 -2.31 4.02 11.51
N PRO A 75 -2.03 4.24 12.82
CA PRO A 75 -2.73 3.56 13.91
C PRO A 75 -4.26 3.76 13.93
N ASN A 76 -4.76 4.80 13.26
CA ASN A 76 -6.19 5.10 13.15
C ASN A 76 -6.89 4.32 12.02
N GLY A 77 -6.26 3.31 11.44
CA GLY A 77 -6.83 2.49 10.36
C GLY A 77 -6.77 3.15 8.97
N LYS A 78 -5.99 4.21 8.78
CA LYS A 78 -5.70 4.76 7.44
C LYS A 78 -4.41 4.21 6.88
N PHE A 79 -4.29 4.09 5.56
CA PHE A 79 -3.02 3.81 4.90
C PHE A 79 -2.76 4.79 3.76
N PHE A 80 -1.50 4.86 3.36
CA PHE A 80 -1.03 5.55 2.17
C PHE A 80 -0.29 4.56 1.28
N TYR A 81 -0.59 4.55 -0.02
CA TYR A 81 0.11 3.76 -1.01
C TYR A 81 0.29 4.57 -2.29
N ASN A 82 1.53 4.90 -2.63
CA ASN A 82 1.92 5.53 -3.89
C ASN A 82 1.10 6.78 -4.31
N GLY A 83 0.85 7.70 -3.38
CA GLY A 83 0.08 8.93 -3.66
C GLY A 83 -1.41 8.82 -3.35
N SER A 84 -1.92 7.60 -3.17
CA SER A 84 -3.31 7.32 -2.89
C SER A 84 -3.55 6.91 -1.44
N PHE A 85 -4.75 7.18 -0.94
CA PHE A 85 -5.15 6.93 0.44
C PHE A 85 -6.30 5.93 0.51
N GLY A 86 -6.42 5.30 1.68
CA GLY A 86 -7.51 4.40 1.98
C GLY A 86 -7.55 4.01 3.45
N SER A 87 -8.37 3.00 3.74
CA SER A 87 -8.48 2.38 5.06
C SER A 87 -7.90 0.97 5.09
N TRP A 88 -7.37 0.58 6.25
CA TRP A 88 -6.96 -0.79 6.52
C TRP A 88 -7.53 -1.28 7.85
N LYS A 89 -7.73 -2.59 7.96
CA LYS A 89 -8.10 -3.26 9.21
C LYS A 89 -7.51 -4.65 9.29
N VAL A 90 -7.33 -5.14 10.52
CA VAL A 90 -6.97 -6.53 10.77
C VAL A 90 -8.20 -7.43 10.67
N ILE A 91 -8.04 -8.59 10.03
CA ILE A 91 -9.02 -9.66 9.94
C ILE A 91 -8.38 -10.95 10.45
N ASP A 92 -9.10 -11.70 11.29
CA ASP A 92 -8.68 -12.97 11.89
C ASP A 92 -7.26 -12.97 12.48
N ASP A 93 -6.89 -11.84 13.10
CA ASP A 93 -5.61 -11.59 13.78
C ASP A 93 -4.35 -11.80 12.92
N LYS A 94 -4.47 -12.01 11.61
CA LYS A 94 -3.36 -12.40 10.72
C LYS A 94 -3.34 -11.70 9.37
N TYR A 95 -4.49 -11.15 8.97
CA TYR A 95 -4.67 -10.57 7.65
C TYR A 95 -4.95 -9.09 7.75
N ILE A 96 -4.55 -8.35 6.72
CA ILE A 96 -4.88 -6.95 6.56
C ILE A 96 -5.73 -6.82 5.31
N GLU A 97 -6.92 -6.24 5.47
CA GLU A 97 -7.72 -5.79 4.35
C GLU A 97 -7.41 -4.32 4.07
N HIS A 98 -7.06 -4.01 2.83
CA HIS A 98 -6.86 -2.67 2.31
C HIS A 98 -8.01 -2.28 1.40
N THR A 99 -8.56 -1.09 1.63
CA THR A 99 -9.63 -0.50 0.79
C THR A 99 -9.24 0.93 0.45
N PHE A 100 -9.05 1.23 -0.84
CA PHE A 100 -8.80 2.60 -1.29
C PHE A 100 -10.05 3.47 -1.19
N ASP A 101 -9.83 4.78 -1.00
CA ASP A 101 -10.92 5.77 -1.03
C ASP A 101 -11.49 5.92 -2.46
N ASP A 102 -10.66 5.73 -3.49
CA ASP A 102 -11.06 5.71 -4.91
C ASP A 102 -10.82 4.32 -5.54
N THR A 103 -11.88 3.73 -6.11
CA THR A 103 -11.80 2.43 -6.79
C THR A 103 -10.92 2.47 -8.05
N ALA A 104 -10.79 3.62 -8.71
CA ALA A 104 -9.91 3.76 -9.86
C ALA A 104 -8.42 3.63 -9.47
N ASP A 105 -8.07 4.09 -8.27
CA ASP A 105 -6.71 3.95 -7.73
C ASP A 105 -6.37 2.49 -7.43
N GLN A 106 -7.33 1.72 -6.90
CA GLN A 106 -7.16 0.27 -6.69
C GLN A 106 -6.79 -0.44 -7.99
N ASP A 107 -7.49 -0.16 -9.09
CA ASP A 107 -7.24 -0.80 -10.38
C ASP A 107 -5.90 -0.33 -10.99
N LYS A 108 -5.63 0.98 -10.92
CA LYS A 108 -4.42 1.60 -11.46
C LYS A 108 -3.14 1.14 -10.75
N LEU A 109 -3.20 1.03 -9.42
CA LEU A 109 -2.06 0.69 -8.55
C LEU A 109 -1.93 -0.82 -8.34
N ASN A 110 -2.96 -1.60 -8.70
CA ASN A 110 -3.02 -3.04 -8.47
C ASN A 110 -2.66 -3.42 -7.02
N PHE A 111 -3.20 -2.64 -6.10
CA PHE A 111 -3.07 -2.79 -4.65
C PHE A 111 -4.47 -2.73 -4.04
N GLY A 112 -4.70 -3.31 -2.86
CA GLY A 112 -6.04 -3.46 -2.30
C GLY A 112 -6.47 -4.93 -2.18
N GLY A 113 -7.50 -5.16 -1.38
CA GLY A 113 -7.96 -6.50 -1.01
C GLY A 113 -7.25 -7.02 0.25
N ILE A 114 -7.20 -8.34 0.40
CA ILE A 114 -6.71 -8.98 1.63
C ILE A 114 -5.27 -9.47 1.42
N PHE A 115 -4.39 -9.11 2.35
CA PHE A 115 -3.00 -9.54 2.39
C PHE A 115 -2.70 -10.24 3.72
N SER A 116 -1.91 -11.30 3.67
CA SER A 116 -1.23 -11.83 4.85
C SER A 116 0.14 -11.16 5.01
N LEU A 117 0.51 -10.83 6.25
CA LEU A 117 1.92 -10.52 6.55
C LEU A 117 2.67 -11.83 6.74
N THR A 118 3.71 -12.04 5.94
CA THR A 118 4.58 -13.23 6.06
C THR A 118 5.93 -12.89 6.69
N GLU A 119 6.29 -11.60 6.74
CA GLU A 119 7.46 -11.10 7.44
C GLU A 119 7.19 -9.69 7.97
N LEU A 120 7.62 -9.42 9.20
CA LEU A 120 7.60 -8.09 9.78
C LEU A 120 8.73 -7.95 10.80
N SER A 121 9.57 -6.95 10.59
CA SER A 121 10.63 -6.53 11.52
C SER A 121 10.71 -5.00 11.56
N SER A 122 11.68 -4.44 12.29
CA SER A 122 11.93 -3.00 12.25
C SER A 122 12.44 -2.50 10.89
N THR A 123 12.90 -3.41 10.01
CA THR A 123 13.55 -3.06 8.74
C THR A 123 12.92 -3.70 7.52
N SER A 124 12.10 -4.74 7.68
CA SER A 124 11.50 -5.52 6.59
C SER A 124 10.01 -5.75 6.82
N LEU A 125 9.26 -5.79 5.72
CA LEU A 125 7.85 -6.12 5.66
C LEU A 125 7.62 -6.94 4.39
N THR A 126 6.97 -8.09 4.52
CA THR A 126 6.53 -8.88 3.36
C THR A 126 5.02 -9.10 3.44
N LEU A 127 4.31 -8.67 2.40
CA LEU A 127 2.86 -8.83 2.23
C LEU A 127 2.59 -9.80 1.09
N THR A 128 1.76 -10.80 1.32
CA THR A 128 1.30 -11.71 0.27
C THR A 128 -0.20 -11.50 0.05
N LYS A 129 -0.59 -11.08 -1.17
CA LYS A 129 -2.00 -10.91 -1.54
C LYS A 129 -2.68 -12.27 -1.59
N LEU A 130 -3.77 -12.41 -0.85
CA LEU A 130 -4.63 -13.57 -0.93
C LEU A 130 -5.53 -13.43 -2.17
N LEU A 131 -5.63 -14.50 -2.95
CA LEU A 131 -6.48 -14.54 -4.13
C LEU A 131 -7.94 -14.63 -3.69
N THR A 132 -8.71 -13.54 -3.86
CA THR A 132 -10.10 -13.49 -3.39
C THR A 132 -11.14 -13.59 -4.49
N THR A 133 -10.74 -13.38 -5.75
CA THR A 133 -11.60 -13.48 -6.94
C THR A 133 -10.82 -13.96 -8.16
N THR A 134 -11.51 -14.39 -9.22
CA THR A 134 -10.92 -14.85 -10.50
C THR A 134 -10.06 -13.81 -11.22
N HIS A 135 -10.11 -12.55 -10.80
CA HIS A 135 -9.35 -11.45 -11.40
C HIS A 135 -8.20 -10.96 -10.51
N ASP A 136 -8.07 -11.48 -9.28
CA ASP A 136 -6.94 -11.18 -8.41
C ASP A 136 -5.69 -11.93 -8.89
N MET A 137 -4.55 -11.26 -8.81
CA MET A 137 -3.25 -11.87 -9.02
C MET A 137 -2.59 -12.14 -7.68
N LYS A 138 -1.91 -13.28 -7.58
CA LYS A 138 -1.03 -13.54 -6.45
C LYS A 138 0.12 -12.54 -6.57
N ARG A 139 0.38 -11.81 -5.49
CA ARG A 139 1.48 -10.82 -5.45
C ARG A 139 2.14 -10.91 -4.10
N THR A 140 3.47 -10.94 -4.11
CA THR A 140 4.27 -10.78 -2.91
C THR A 140 4.95 -9.42 -3.00
N LEU A 141 4.68 -8.56 -2.03
CA LEU A 141 5.29 -7.25 -1.90
C LEU A 141 6.32 -7.34 -0.79
N GLN A 142 7.57 -7.13 -1.15
CA GLN A 142 8.62 -6.94 -0.16
C GLN A 142 8.78 -5.44 0.06
N ALA A 143 9.03 -5.03 1.29
CA ALA A 143 9.28 -3.65 1.60
C ALA A 143 10.35 -3.53 2.68
N LYS A 144 11.15 -2.46 2.61
CA LYS A 144 12.09 -2.10 3.67
C LYS A 144 11.68 -0.81 4.33
N SER A 145 11.90 -0.70 5.63
CA SER A 145 11.71 0.58 6.32
C SER A 145 12.77 1.58 5.84
N SER A 146 12.36 2.79 5.51
CA SER A 146 13.28 3.91 5.37
C SER A 146 13.99 4.17 6.71
N THR A 147 15.26 4.52 6.61
CA THR A 147 16.11 4.89 7.74
C THR A 147 16.20 6.40 7.96
N VAL A 148 15.64 7.21 7.05
CA VAL A 148 15.89 8.66 6.97
C VAL A 148 14.61 9.50 6.97
N LEU A 149 13.55 9.06 6.28
CA LEU A 149 12.28 9.79 6.22
C LEU A 149 11.38 9.40 7.39
N THR A 150 10.75 10.40 8.03
CA THR A 150 9.99 10.20 9.27
C THR A 150 8.52 9.85 9.01
N LYS A 151 7.83 9.52 10.12
CA LYS A 151 6.49 8.91 10.17
C LYS A 151 5.35 9.94 10.21
N SER A 152 5.61 11.22 10.03
CA SER A 152 4.60 12.26 10.18
C SER A 152 3.75 12.40 8.92
N ARG A 153 2.43 12.39 9.12
CA ARG A 153 1.40 12.47 8.08
C ARG A 153 1.56 13.74 7.25
N GLN A 154 1.73 13.62 5.94
CA GLN A 154 1.59 14.77 5.06
C GLN A 154 0.12 15.13 4.85
N LEU A 155 -0.17 16.42 4.97
CA LEU A 155 -1.51 16.98 4.84
C LEU A 155 -1.92 17.05 3.36
N GLY A 156 -2.54 15.98 2.86
CA GLY A 156 -3.60 16.07 1.86
C GLY A 156 -3.22 16.37 0.40
N ASN A 157 -1.96 16.19 -0.01
CA ASN A 157 -1.52 16.56 -1.37
C ASN A 157 -0.57 15.56 -2.06
N GLY A 158 -0.47 14.32 -1.55
CA GLY A 158 0.24 13.24 -2.25
C GLY A 158 1.75 13.44 -2.43
N LEU A 159 2.34 14.39 -1.69
CA LEU A 159 3.78 14.63 -1.68
C LEU A 159 4.51 13.48 -0.94
N PRO A 160 5.81 13.25 -1.20
CA PRO A 160 6.61 12.30 -0.43
C PRO A 160 6.98 12.92 0.93
N TYR A 161 7.00 12.08 1.98
CA TYR A 161 7.23 12.42 3.41
C TYR A 161 8.26 13.51 3.69
N MET A 162 8.02 14.26 4.77
CA MET A 162 8.90 15.33 5.22
C MET A 162 10.21 14.76 5.78
N TYR A 163 11.33 15.36 5.41
CA TYR A 163 12.60 15.16 6.08
C TYR A 163 12.65 16.03 7.34
N GLU A 164 12.71 15.40 8.51
CA GLU A 164 12.77 16.10 9.82
C GLU A 164 14.19 16.32 10.33
N GLY A 165 15.21 15.82 9.63
CA GLY A 165 16.60 16.11 9.94
C GLY A 165 17.00 17.54 9.55
N LYS A 166 18.18 17.97 9.99
CA LYS A 166 18.79 19.20 9.48
C LYS A 166 19.47 18.90 8.14
N LEU A 167 19.03 19.54 7.06
CA LEU A 167 19.76 19.52 5.77
C LEU A 167 20.91 20.52 5.82
N ASP A 168 21.97 20.19 6.54
CA ASP A 168 23.23 20.92 6.45
C ASP A 168 24.04 20.50 5.20
N GLN A 169 25.10 21.26 4.92
CA GLN A 169 25.93 21.06 3.75
C GLN A 169 26.54 19.65 3.71
N GLU A 170 26.93 19.10 4.85
CA GLU A 170 27.47 17.74 4.96
C GLU A 170 26.45 16.68 4.52
N THR A 171 25.21 16.80 5.01
CA THR A 171 24.11 15.91 4.61
C THR A 171 23.82 16.04 3.12
N VAL A 172 23.75 17.27 2.59
CA VAL A 172 23.52 17.51 1.17
C VAL A 172 24.63 16.92 0.31
N ASP A 173 25.89 17.10 0.70
CA ASP A 173 27.04 16.54 0.00
C ASP A 173 27.03 15.01 0.01
N SER A 174 26.71 14.40 1.15
CA SER A 174 26.55 12.95 1.27
C SER A 174 25.47 12.44 0.31
N LEU A 175 24.25 12.98 0.38
CA LEU A 175 23.13 12.61 -0.49
C LEU A 175 23.46 12.81 -1.98
N SER A 176 24.19 13.88 -2.32
CA SER A 176 24.55 14.17 -3.72
C SER A 176 25.50 13.14 -4.35
N THR A 177 26.19 12.33 -3.54
CA THR A 177 27.16 11.32 -4.00
C THR A 177 26.64 9.88 -3.92
N MET A 178 25.51 9.66 -3.25
CA MET A 178 24.89 8.34 -3.15
C MET A 178 24.44 7.83 -4.53
N SER A 179 24.55 6.52 -4.72
CA SER A 179 23.95 5.83 -5.85
C SER A 179 22.42 5.87 -5.80
N ALA A 180 21.78 5.58 -6.93
CA ALA A 180 20.33 5.48 -7.02
C ALA A 180 19.76 4.46 -6.01
N GLU A 181 20.45 3.33 -5.82
CA GLU A 181 20.05 2.29 -4.87
C GLU A 181 20.16 2.76 -3.42
N GLU A 182 21.24 3.45 -3.06
CA GLU A 182 21.41 4.01 -1.71
C GLU A 182 20.35 5.06 -1.39
N LEU A 183 20.07 5.97 -2.34
CA LEU A 183 19.02 6.98 -2.20
C LEU A 183 17.64 6.35 -2.07
N PHE A 184 17.37 5.30 -2.85
CA PHE A 184 16.14 4.53 -2.76
C PHE A 184 15.98 3.88 -1.39
N ASN A 185 17.02 3.21 -0.89
CA ASN A 185 17.03 2.58 0.43
C ASN A 185 16.86 3.61 1.56
N ALA A 186 17.40 4.81 1.39
CA ALA A 186 17.16 5.94 2.28
C ALA A 186 15.73 6.50 2.18
N GLY A 187 14.98 6.15 1.13
CA GLY A 187 13.57 6.46 0.93
C GLY A 187 13.29 7.60 -0.05
N PHE A 188 14.32 8.13 -0.71
CA PHE A 188 14.21 9.24 -1.64
C PHE A 188 13.73 8.82 -3.02
N THR A 189 12.94 9.71 -3.63
CA THR A 189 12.47 9.57 -5.01
C THR A 189 13.44 10.25 -5.95
N LEU A 190 13.90 9.53 -6.98
CA LEU A 190 14.71 10.10 -8.06
C LEU A 190 13.80 10.71 -9.12
N SER A 191 14.09 11.95 -9.48
CA SER A 191 13.50 12.67 -10.62
C SER A 191 14.62 13.11 -11.54
N GLY A 192 14.88 12.32 -12.58
CA GLY A 192 16.06 12.49 -13.43
C GLY A 192 17.35 12.37 -12.62
N ASN A 193 18.17 13.42 -12.61
CA ASN A 193 19.43 13.49 -11.86
C ASN A 193 19.30 14.27 -10.53
N SER A 194 18.12 14.21 -9.90
CA SER A 194 17.87 14.93 -8.66
C SER A 194 16.95 14.18 -7.73
N ILE A 195 17.06 14.49 -6.43
CA ILE A 195 16.08 14.11 -5.42
C ILE A 195 15.39 15.38 -4.91
N HIS A 196 14.09 15.25 -4.64
CA HIS A 196 13.29 16.32 -4.06
C HIS A 196 13.02 15.95 -2.60
N ILE A 197 13.42 16.84 -1.69
CA ILE A 197 13.22 16.66 -0.25
C ILE A 197 12.30 17.76 0.24
N PHE A 198 11.18 17.35 0.81
CA PHE A 198 10.22 18.26 1.42
C PHE A 198 10.56 18.40 2.89
N SER A 199 10.63 19.62 3.39
CA SER A 199 10.73 19.94 4.82
C SER A 199 9.49 20.74 5.22
N THR A 200 9.38 21.10 6.49
CA THR A 200 8.22 21.83 7.03
C THR A 200 7.98 23.16 6.31
N ASP A 201 9.04 23.85 5.88
CA ASP A 201 8.99 25.19 5.31
C ASP A 201 9.54 25.31 3.87
N SER A 202 10.26 24.29 3.40
CA SER A 202 11.05 24.38 2.17
C SER A 202 11.01 23.11 1.34
N ILE A 203 11.15 23.25 0.02
CA ILE A 203 11.43 22.15 -0.91
C ILE A 203 12.89 22.27 -1.34
N TYR A 204 13.68 21.25 -1.05
CA TYR A 204 15.07 21.15 -1.47
C TYR A 204 15.16 20.27 -2.71
N VAL A 205 15.87 20.77 -3.72
CA VAL A 205 16.22 20.00 -4.92
C VAL A 205 17.72 19.74 -4.89
N ILE A 206 18.11 18.51 -4.58
CA ILE A 206 19.52 18.11 -4.55
C ILE A 206 19.84 17.46 -5.88
N ARG A 207 20.72 18.08 -6.65
CA ARG A 207 21.27 17.49 -7.88
C ARG A 207 22.36 16.50 -7.53
N LEU A 208 22.30 15.32 -8.11
CA LEU A 208 23.31 14.29 -7.90
C LEU A 208 24.57 14.66 -8.69
N LYS A 209 25.73 14.44 -8.09
CA LYS A 209 27.02 14.58 -8.77
C LYS A 209 27.13 13.44 -9.77
N ALA A 210 27.51 13.75 -11.01
CA ALA A 210 27.83 12.72 -11.99
C ALA A 210 28.96 11.85 -11.42
N LYS A 211 28.79 10.53 -11.48
CA LYS A 211 29.88 9.59 -11.20
C LYS A 211 30.89 9.60 -12.34
#